data_AF-A0A060BKL1-F1
#
_entry.id   AF-A0A060BKL1-F1
#
_cell.length_a   1.000
_cell.length_b   1.000
_cell.length_c   1.000
_cell.angle_alpha   90.00
_cell.angle_beta   90.00
_cell.angle_gamma   90.00
#
_symmetry.space_group_name_H-M   'P 1'
#
loop_
_entity.id
_entity.type
_entity.pdbx_description
1 polymer ?
#
loop_
_entity_poly.entity_id
_entity_poly.type
_entity_poly.pdbx_seq_one_letter_code
_entity_poly.pdbx_strand_id
1 'polypeptide(L)'
;SREATLPLIVAQVLAQPQVAQLVIVDDASSDGSQAVAERLAAQDARILPAAPSPRTRARARPCARGLARASADIVIIQDSDLEYDPVDYPRLVQPILDDYADVVFGSRFIGSEAHRV
;
A
#
# COMPACT_ATOMS: atom_id res chain seq x y z
N SER A 1 7.16 7.63 14.54
CA SER A 1 8.00 7.30 13.37
C SER A 1 7.27 6.26 12.53
N ARG A 2 7.62 6.13 11.24
CA ARG A 2 7.02 5.11 10.35
C ARG A 2 7.23 3.69 10.89
N GLU A 3 8.35 3.46 11.55
CA GLU A 3 8.63 2.22 12.29
C GLU A 3 7.51 1.80 13.27
N ALA A 4 6.89 2.76 13.97
CA ALA A 4 5.83 2.49 14.94
C ALA A 4 4.45 2.31 14.29
N THR A 5 4.19 2.97 13.16
CA THR A 5 2.89 2.92 12.47
C THR A 5 2.81 1.76 11.48
N LEU A 6 3.95 1.27 10.97
CA LEU A 6 4.00 0.20 9.98
C LEU A 6 3.27 -1.09 10.42
N PRO A 7 3.45 -1.61 11.66
CA PRO A 7 2.70 -2.79 12.10
C PRO A 7 1.19 -2.56 12.14
N LEU A 8 0.74 -1.34 12.50
CA LEU A 8 -0.68 -1.01 12.61
C LEU A 8 -1.35 -1.01 11.24
N ILE A 9 -0.75 -0.32 10.26
CA ILE A 9 -1.32 -0.27 8.90
C ILE A 9 -1.27 -1.64 8.22
N VAL A 10 -0.20 -2.42 8.43
CA VAL A 10 -0.10 -3.79 7.91
C VAL A 10 -1.22 -4.66 8.46
N ALA A 11 -1.51 -4.58 9.76
CA ALA A 11 -2.61 -5.33 10.37
C ALA A 11 -3.97 -4.92 9.77
N GLN A 12 -4.24 -3.63 9.59
CA GLN A 12 -5.49 -3.13 9.01
C GLN A 12 -5.66 -3.56 7.54
N VAL A 13 -4.58 -3.52 6.75
CA VAL A 13 -4.56 -3.96 5.36
C VAL A 13 -4.79 -5.46 5.26
N LEU A 14 -4.09 -6.27 6.05
CA LEU A 14 -4.20 -7.74 5.98
C LEU A 14 -5.51 -8.28 6.58
N ALA A 15 -6.23 -7.48 7.36
CA ALA A 15 -7.57 -7.78 7.83
C ALA A 15 -8.64 -7.65 6.72
N GLN A 16 -8.32 -6.98 5.61
CA GLN A 16 -9.24 -6.83 4.50
C GLN A 16 -9.33 -8.14 3.69
N PRO A 17 -10.54 -8.71 3.50
CA PRO A 17 -10.69 -10.03 2.86
C PRO A 17 -10.15 -10.10 1.43
N GLN A 18 -10.24 -9.01 0.67
CA GLN A 18 -9.73 -8.94 -0.71
C GLN A 18 -8.19 -8.88 -0.81
N VAL A 19 -7.46 -8.71 0.29
CA VAL A 19 -6.00 -8.58 0.26
C VAL A 19 -5.32 -9.95 0.29
N ALA A 20 -4.96 -10.42 -0.90
CA ALA A 20 -4.20 -11.66 -1.10
C ALA A 20 -2.68 -11.47 -0.93
N GLN A 21 -2.15 -10.28 -1.21
CA GLN A 21 -0.72 -9.97 -1.22
C GLN A 21 -0.49 -8.53 -0.76
N LEU A 22 0.57 -8.30 0.00
CA LEU A 22 1.00 -6.97 0.45
C LEU A 22 2.48 -6.74 0.13
N VAL A 23 2.77 -5.83 -0.79
CA VAL A 23 4.16 -5.44 -1.11
C VAL A 23 4.53 -4.21 -0.28
N ILE A 24 5.42 -4.38 0.69
CA ILE A 24 5.93 -3.25 1.49
C ILE A 24 7.17 -2.70 0.80
N VAL A 25 7.08 -1.50 0.24
CA VAL A 25 8.20 -0.86 -0.45
C VAL A 25 8.83 0.19 0.44
N ASP A 26 10.10 0.00 0.77
CA ASP A 26 10.89 1.02 1.46
C ASP A 26 11.45 2.02 0.44
N ASP A 27 11.23 3.32 0.67
CA ASP A 27 11.68 4.42 -0.17
C ASP A 27 13.09 4.92 0.17
N ALA A 28 13.91 4.03 0.76
CA ALA A 28 15.24 4.30 1.30
C ALA A 28 15.26 4.99 2.66
N SER A 29 14.35 4.57 3.55
CA SER A 29 14.34 5.00 4.93
C SER A 29 15.72 4.82 5.57
N SER A 30 16.14 5.80 6.37
CA SER A 30 17.32 5.69 7.22
C SER A 30 17.00 5.12 8.60
N ASP A 31 15.74 4.71 8.82
CA ASP A 31 15.23 4.14 10.07
C ASP A 31 15.12 2.60 10.03
N GLY A 32 14.61 2.00 11.11
CA GLY A 32 14.45 0.55 11.24
C GLY A 32 13.30 -0.07 10.41
N SER A 33 12.63 0.69 9.53
CA SER A 33 11.41 0.23 8.83
C SER A 33 11.65 -1.01 7.97
N GLN A 34 12.83 -1.13 7.33
CA GLN A 34 13.18 -2.33 6.57
C GLN A 34 13.19 -3.59 7.46
N ALA A 35 13.81 -3.51 8.64
CA ALA A 35 13.88 -4.62 9.58
C ALA A 35 12.49 -5.00 10.13
N VAL A 36 11.61 -4.01 10.33
CA VAL A 36 10.22 -4.26 10.70
C VAL A 36 9.47 -4.99 9.58
N ALA A 37 9.61 -4.56 8.33
CA ALA A 37 8.98 -5.22 7.19
C ALA A 37 9.45 -6.67 7.02
N GLU A 38 10.76 -6.94 7.16
CA GLU A 38 11.33 -8.28 7.10
C GLU A 38 10.79 -9.20 8.21
N ARG A 39 10.68 -8.67 9.44
CA ARG A 39 10.09 -9.41 10.57
C ARG A 39 8.62 -9.74 10.34
N LEU A 40 7.84 -8.80 9.81
CA LEU A 40 6.42 -9.02 9.49
C LEU A 40 6.28 -10.09 8.40
N ALA A 41 7.13 -10.09 7.38
CA ALA A 41 7.13 -11.11 6.34
C ALA A 41 7.51 -12.52 6.84
N ALA A 42 8.30 -12.61 7.91
CA ALA A 42 8.55 -13.88 8.57
C ALA A 42 7.31 -14.43 9.32
N GLN A 43 6.31 -13.58 9.59
CA GLN A 43 5.09 -13.94 10.31
C GLN A 43 3.89 -14.18 9.38
N ASP A 44 3.87 -13.54 8.21
CA ASP A 44 2.80 -13.69 7.21
C ASP A 44 3.39 -13.75 5.80
N ALA A 45 3.19 -14.89 5.12
CA ALA A 45 3.71 -15.16 3.79
C ALA A 45 3.10 -14.28 2.68
N ARG A 46 2.00 -13.56 2.95
CA ARG A 46 1.41 -12.59 2.01
C ARG A 46 2.26 -11.32 1.90
N ILE A 47 3.14 -11.06 2.86
CA ILE A 47 3.95 -9.85 2.91
C ILE A 47 5.25 -10.03 2.14
N LEU A 48 5.51 -9.12 1.20
CA LEU A 48 6.69 -9.11 0.35
C LEU A 48 7.49 -7.81 0.55
N PRO A 49 8.54 -7.81 1.39
CA PRO A 49 9.39 -6.63 1.62
C PRO A 49 10.25 -6.33 0.40
N ALA A 50 10.26 -5.07 -0.04
CA ALA A 50 10.99 -4.61 -1.21
C ALA A 50 11.80 -3.34 -0.91
N ALA A 51 13.08 -3.49 -0.60
CA ALA A 51 14.00 -2.38 -0.34
C ALA A 51 14.94 -2.11 -1.53
N PRO A 52 15.38 -0.85 -1.72
CA PRO A 52 16.42 -0.53 -2.69
C PRO A 52 17.79 -1.03 -2.22
N SER A 53 18.61 -1.54 -3.15
CA SER A 53 20.00 -1.86 -2.84
C SER A 53 20.80 -0.58 -2.57
N PRO A 54 21.94 -0.65 -1.83
CA PRO A 54 22.78 0.52 -1.58
C PRO A 54 23.17 1.30 -2.86
N ARG A 55 23.38 0.59 -3.97
CA ARG A 55 23.73 1.17 -5.29
C ARG A 55 22.56 1.83 -6.03
N THR A 56 21.33 1.48 -5.69
CA THR A 56 20.11 1.94 -6.38
C THR A 56 19.30 2.92 -5.54
N ARG A 57 19.71 3.17 -4.29
CA ARG A 57 19.05 4.03 -3.31
C ARG A 57 18.70 5.42 -3.86
N ALA A 58 19.66 6.14 -4.43
CA ALA A 58 19.46 7.48 -4.98
C ALA A 58 18.54 7.54 -6.22
N ARG A 59 18.15 6.38 -6.78
CA ARG A 59 17.28 6.24 -7.95
C ARG A 59 16.02 5.43 -7.62
N ALA A 60 15.68 5.31 -6.33
CA ALA A 60 14.53 4.52 -5.91
C ALA A 60 13.24 5.06 -6.56
N ARG A 61 12.44 4.14 -7.12
CA ARG A 61 11.11 4.40 -7.66
C ARG A 61 10.14 3.45 -6.94
N PRO A 62 9.61 3.85 -5.76
CA PRO A 62 8.86 2.94 -4.90
C PRO A 62 7.69 2.26 -5.62
N CYS A 63 6.83 3.03 -6.30
CA CYS A 63 5.68 2.48 -7.02
C CYS A 63 6.10 1.49 -8.11
N ALA A 64 7.11 1.80 -8.92
CA ALA A 64 7.60 0.90 -9.96
C ALA A 64 8.17 -0.41 -9.38
N ARG A 65 8.87 -0.32 -8.24
CA ARG A 65 9.39 -1.49 -7.52
C ARG A 65 8.27 -2.36 -6.95
N GLY A 66 7.25 -1.72 -6.38
CA GLY A 66 6.06 -2.41 -5.87
C GLY A 66 5.31 -3.13 -6.97
N LEU A 67 5.01 -2.43 -8.07
CA LEU A 67 4.33 -2.97 -9.24
C LEU A 67 5.07 -4.15 -9.87
N ALA A 68 6.41 -4.08 -9.98
CA ALA A 68 7.21 -5.18 -10.51
C ALA A 68 7.18 -6.46 -9.65
N ARG A 69 6.68 -6.37 -8.41
CA ARG A 69 6.52 -7.51 -7.49
C ARG A 69 5.07 -7.93 -7.28
N ALA A 70 4.11 -7.10 -7.69
CA ALA A 70 2.71 -7.42 -7.58
C ALA A 70 2.36 -8.53 -8.58
N SER A 71 1.55 -9.49 -8.14
CA SER A 71 1.10 -10.62 -8.96
C SER A 71 -0.43 -10.77 -9.04
N ALA A 72 -1.18 -9.86 -8.42
CA ALA A 72 -2.64 -9.86 -8.43
C ALA A 72 -3.19 -9.06 -9.63
N ASP A 73 -4.45 -9.33 -10.00
CA ASP A 73 -5.13 -8.68 -11.13
C ASP A 73 -5.45 -7.20 -10.86
N ILE A 74 -5.65 -6.85 -9.58
CA ILE A 74 -5.96 -5.48 -9.14
C ILE A 74 -4.90 -5.06 -8.12
N VAL A 75 -4.31 -3.88 -8.33
CA VAL A 75 -3.29 -3.29 -7.45
C VAL A 75 -3.80 -1.99 -6.85
N ILE A 76 -3.76 -1.90 -5.53
CA ILE A 76 -3.99 -0.65 -4.78
C ILE A 76 -2.64 -0.11 -4.33
N ILE A 77 -2.39 1.17 -4.58
CA ILE A 77 -1.23 1.90 -4.07
C ILE A 77 -1.71 2.73 -2.87
N GLN A 78 -1.09 2.52 -1.70
CA GLN A 78 -1.42 3.23 -0.47
C GLN A 78 -0.14 3.64 0.28
N ASP A 79 -0.15 4.83 0.87
CA ASP A 79 0.89 5.26 1.81
C ASP A 79 0.73 4.60 3.20
N SER A 80 1.82 4.60 3.97
CA SER A 80 1.91 3.92 5.27
C SER A 80 1.54 4.80 6.48
N ASP A 81 1.08 6.03 6.23
CA ASP A 81 0.86 7.06 7.24
C ASP A 81 -0.57 7.09 7.83
N LEU A 82 -1.37 6.06 7.56
CA LEU A 82 -2.76 5.91 8.03
C LEU A 82 -3.73 6.97 7.48
N GLU A 83 -3.34 7.76 6.47
CA GLU A 83 -4.23 8.78 5.88
C GLU A 83 -5.43 8.15 5.16
N TYR A 84 -5.24 6.95 4.60
CA TYR A 84 -6.27 6.16 3.92
C TYR A 84 -6.67 4.97 4.77
N ASP A 85 -7.97 4.71 4.88
CA ASP A 85 -8.49 3.58 5.63
C ASP A 85 -8.69 2.36 4.71
N PRO A 86 -8.02 1.22 4.95
CA PRO A 86 -8.21 0.01 4.16
C PRO A 86 -9.65 -0.51 4.11
N VAL A 87 -10.53 -0.11 5.03
CA VAL A 87 -11.96 -0.45 4.94
C VAL A 87 -12.65 0.14 3.70
N ASP A 88 -12.06 1.15 3.05
CA ASP A 88 -12.56 1.71 1.79
C ASP A 88 -12.21 0.86 0.56
N TYR A 89 -11.29 -0.11 0.66
CA TYR A 89 -10.86 -0.92 -0.47
C TYR A 89 -11.99 -1.59 -1.25
N PRO A 90 -13.05 -2.18 -0.63
CA PRO A 90 -14.16 -2.76 -1.39
C PRO A 90 -14.82 -1.73 -2.31
N ARG A 91 -15.01 -0.50 -1.84
CA ARG A 91 -15.61 0.59 -2.64
C ARG A 91 -14.70 1.01 -3.80
N LEU A 92 -13.38 0.97 -3.61
CA LEU A 92 -12.42 1.30 -4.66
C LEU A 92 -12.31 0.18 -5.72
N VAL A 93 -12.43 -1.07 -5.30
CA VAL A 93 -12.26 -2.24 -6.16
C VAL A 93 -13.54 -2.58 -6.92
N GLN A 94 -14.72 -2.31 -6.35
CA GLN A 94 -16.01 -2.69 -6.94
C GLN A 94 -16.20 -2.18 -8.39
N PRO A 95 -15.90 -0.92 -8.76
CA PRO A 95 -16.07 -0.46 -10.14
C PRO A 95 -15.20 -1.22 -11.15
N ILE A 96 -14.06 -1.75 -10.71
CA ILE A 96 -13.18 -2.58 -11.55
C ILE A 96 -13.79 -3.98 -11.70
N LEU A 97 -14.28 -4.57 -10.61
CA LEU A 97 -14.92 -5.89 -10.64
C LEU A 97 -16.21 -5.91 -11.47
N ASP A 98 -16.94 -4.81 -11.49
CA ASP A 98 -18.17 -4.64 -12.28
C ASP A 98 -17.92 -4.25 -13.74
N ASP A 99 -16.64 -4.19 -14.17
CA ASP A 99 -16.23 -3.80 -15.53
C ASP A 99 -16.68 -2.38 -15.92
N TYR A 100 -16.85 -1.49 -14.93
CA TYR A 100 -17.22 -0.09 -15.14
C TYR A 100 -16.02 0.86 -15.24
N ALA A 101 -14.84 0.45 -14.77
CA ALA A 101 -13.63 1.26 -14.81
C ALA A 101 -12.35 0.40 -14.82
N ASP A 102 -11.34 0.83 -15.58
CA ASP A 102 -9.99 0.25 -15.53
C ASP A 102 -9.15 0.82 -14.35
N VAL A 103 -9.47 2.03 -13.90
CA VAL A 103 -8.73 2.76 -12.86
C VAL A 103 -9.69 3.56 -11.98
N VAL A 104 -9.52 3.46 -10.66
CA VAL A 104 -10.31 4.19 -9.66
C VAL A 104 -9.39 5.04 -8.79
N PHE A 105 -9.75 6.31 -8.58
CA PHE A 105 -9.02 7.23 -7.71
C PHE A 105 -9.80 7.51 -6.44
N GLY A 106 -9.18 7.26 -5.29
CA GLY A 106 -9.69 7.75 -4.00
C GLY A 106 -9.49 9.27 -3.90
N SER A 107 -10.54 10.02 -3.55
CA SER A 107 -10.45 11.45 -3.31
C SER A 107 -11.03 11.82 -1.96
N ARG A 108 -10.25 12.57 -1.18
CA ARG A 108 -10.69 13.15 0.09
C ARG A 108 -11.67 14.32 -0.09
N PHE A 109 -11.77 14.87 -1.29
CA PHE A 109 -12.52 16.11 -1.57
C PHE A 109 -13.86 15.88 -2.29
N ILE A 110 -14.07 14.68 -2.82
CA ILE A 110 -15.26 14.34 -3.63
C ILE A 110 -16.36 13.70 -2.77
N GLY A 111 -16.20 13.66 -1.44
CA GLY A 111 -17.17 13.07 -0.52
C GLY A 111 -17.39 13.88 0.75
N SER A 112 -18.30 14.86 0.66
CA SER A 112 -19.19 15.44 1.69
C SER A 112 -19.15 16.98 1.72
N GLU A 113 -20.29 17.56 1.34
CA GLU A 113 -20.68 18.98 1.41
C GLU A 113 -20.25 19.94 0.27
N ALA A 114 -21.13 20.92 0.03
CA ALA A 114 -21.17 21.78 -1.14
C ALA A 114 -19.94 22.70 -1.26
N HIS A 115 -19.29 22.67 -2.42
CA HIS A 115 -18.20 23.58 -2.77
C HIS A 115 -18.77 24.87 -3.38
N ARG A 116 -18.47 26.04 -2.79
CA ARG A 116 -18.68 27.34 -3.44
C ARG A 116 -17.41 27.72 -4.18
N VAL A 117 -17.55 28.00 -5.48
CA VAL A 117 -16.53 28.61 -6.33
C VAL A 117 -16.38 30.10 -6.07
#